data_AF-A0A5C7FCV6-F1
#
_entry.id   AF-A0A5C7FCV6-F1
#
_cell.length_a   1.000
_cell.length_b   1.000
_cell.length_c   1.000
_cell.angle_alpha   90.00
_cell.angle_beta   90.00
_cell.angle_gamma   90.00
#
_symmetry.space_group_name_H-M   'P 1'
#
loop_
_entity.id
_entity.type
_entity.pdbx_description
1 polymer ?
#
loop_
_entity_poly.entity_id
_entity_poly.type
_entity_poly.pdbx_seq_one_letter_code
_entity_poly.pdbx_strand_id
1 'polypeptide(L)'
;MTSESLIDILDGLRNGVDPRTGETFHKKDSCLGQPEVRRSLNSLIKTLTLPVDPEAINIPDQLVKETCAALRELGYAPCVAQLAKIFIGSRSIADHSLKGLVAYNKYRGVYKRELIHTHLMEFHRRFPEILPEIAKVNKRTVHEPWGEIDFFRVAVFDKMDIEKEAEVKKAIDGLGLRKENHRLPAYMQKARESYSRSFEPWVRDEQALLIEAMCYSNDLKRLSDIFGRSPRSLESMGQRLIFESKEKQRVA
;
A
#
# COMPACT_ATOMS: atom_id res chain seq x y z
N MET A 1 -24.56 -25.65 -3.51
CA MET A 1 -24.04 -24.37 -4.06
C MET A 1 -22.67 -24.69 -4.64
N THR A 2 -22.50 -24.58 -5.96
CA THR A 2 -21.22 -24.84 -6.64
C THR A 2 -20.28 -23.63 -6.52
N SER A 3 -18.97 -23.81 -6.68
CA SER A 3 -18.01 -22.69 -6.69
C SER A 3 -18.36 -21.64 -7.74
N GLU A 4 -18.86 -22.06 -8.90
CA GLU A 4 -19.37 -21.19 -9.95
C GLU A 4 -20.58 -20.36 -9.46
N SER A 5 -21.58 -21.00 -8.86
CA SER A 5 -22.74 -20.28 -8.31
C SER A 5 -22.37 -19.28 -7.21
N LEU A 6 -21.32 -19.56 -6.44
CA LEU A 6 -20.81 -18.64 -5.42
C LEU A 6 -20.08 -17.45 -6.06
N ILE A 7 -19.28 -17.69 -7.09
CA ILE A 7 -18.60 -16.64 -7.86
C ILE A 7 -19.63 -15.72 -8.50
N ASP A 8 -20.70 -16.27 -9.10
CA ASP A 8 -21.77 -15.50 -9.72
C ASP A 8 -22.50 -14.59 -8.71
N ILE A 9 -22.79 -15.11 -7.51
CA ILE A 9 -23.37 -14.33 -6.41
C ILE A 9 -22.43 -13.18 -6.01
N LEU A 10 -21.14 -13.47 -5.84
CA LEU A 10 -20.15 -12.48 -5.42
C LEU A 10 -19.89 -11.43 -6.50
N ASP A 11 -19.89 -11.82 -7.78
CA ASP A 11 -19.77 -10.92 -8.92
C ASP A 11 -21.02 -10.03 -9.06
N GLY A 12 -22.21 -10.57 -8.84
CA GLY A 12 -23.46 -9.81 -8.74
C GLY A 12 -23.37 -8.73 -7.67
N LEU A 13 -22.99 -9.10 -6.44
CA LEU A 13 -22.80 -8.15 -5.34
C LEU A 13 -21.71 -7.10 -5.65
N ARG A 14 -20.58 -7.52 -6.25
CA ARG A 14 -19.52 -6.61 -6.71
C ARG A 14 -20.04 -5.60 -7.71
N ASN A 15 -20.96 -6.03 -8.58
CA ASN A 15 -21.54 -5.21 -9.64
C ASN A 15 -22.75 -4.38 -9.18
N GLY A 16 -23.27 -4.62 -7.98
CA GLY A 16 -24.38 -3.85 -7.41
C GLY A 16 -25.73 -4.46 -7.79
N VAL A 17 -25.78 -5.78 -7.87
CA VAL A 17 -26.97 -6.56 -8.19
C VAL A 17 -27.29 -7.43 -6.97
N ASP A 18 -28.53 -7.39 -6.49
CA ASP A 18 -28.99 -8.31 -5.44
C ASP A 18 -29.08 -9.72 -6.04
N PRO A 19 -28.29 -10.69 -5.56
CA PRO A 19 -28.24 -12.03 -6.13
C PRO A 19 -29.54 -12.84 -5.94
N ARG A 20 -30.47 -12.38 -5.09
CA ARG A 20 -31.76 -13.05 -4.85
C ARG A 20 -32.83 -12.56 -5.82
N THR A 21 -32.82 -11.27 -6.15
CA THR A 21 -33.88 -10.62 -6.94
C THR A 21 -33.42 -10.23 -8.35
N GLY A 22 -32.11 -10.14 -8.59
CA GLY A 22 -31.53 -9.67 -9.85
C GLY A 22 -31.60 -8.15 -10.04
N GLU A 23 -32.12 -7.41 -9.07
CA GLU A 23 -32.28 -5.96 -9.15
C GLU A 23 -30.98 -5.22 -8.86
N THR A 24 -30.76 -4.10 -9.54
CA THR A 24 -29.62 -3.23 -9.29
C THR A 24 -29.85 -2.34 -8.08
N PHE A 25 -28.86 -2.22 -7.19
CA PHE A 25 -28.88 -1.30 -6.06
C PHE A 25 -27.68 -0.33 -6.10
N HIS A 26 -27.86 0.84 -5.49
CA HIS A 26 -26.80 1.82 -5.37
C HIS A 26 -25.80 1.42 -4.29
N LYS A 27 -24.58 1.06 -4.71
CA LYS A 27 -23.52 0.64 -3.78
C LYS A 27 -23.23 1.66 -2.67
N LYS A 28 -23.35 2.96 -2.98
CA LYS A 28 -23.11 4.07 -2.02
C LYS A 28 -24.01 3.98 -0.79
N ASP A 29 -25.19 3.39 -0.93
CA ASP A 29 -26.20 3.29 0.13
C ASP A 29 -26.04 1.99 0.94
N SER A 30 -24.94 1.26 0.74
CA SER A 30 -24.66 -0.02 1.37
C SER A 30 -23.21 -0.14 1.83
N CYS A 31 -22.92 -1.11 2.68
CA CYS A 31 -21.54 -1.45 3.05
C CYS A 31 -20.68 -1.88 1.85
N LEU A 32 -21.29 -2.34 0.75
CA LEU A 32 -20.60 -2.71 -0.49
C LEU A 32 -20.05 -1.49 -1.25
N GLY A 33 -20.43 -0.26 -0.88
CA GLY A 33 -19.81 0.96 -1.36
C GLY A 33 -18.47 1.27 -0.69
N GLN A 34 -18.23 0.72 0.50
CA GLN A 34 -17.04 1.01 1.28
C GLN A 34 -15.78 0.42 0.62
N PRO A 35 -14.69 1.22 0.48
CA PRO A 35 -13.48 0.76 -0.19
C PRO A 35 -12.85 -0.49 0.44
N GLU A 36 -13.01 -0.70 1.74
CA GLU A 36 -12.48 -1.85 2.47
C GLU A 36 -13.26 -3.12 2.15
N VAL A 37 -14.58 -3.07 2.22
CA VAL A 37 -15.48 -4.19 1.88
C VAL A 37 -15.30 -4.60 0.42
N ARG A 38 -15.20 -3.63 -0.50
CA ARG A 38 -14.93 -3.91 -1.92
C ARG A 38 -13.60 -4.60 -2.14
N ARG A 39 -12.55 -4.19 -1.42
CA ARG A 39 -11.24 -4.83 -1.50
C ARG A 39 -11.28 -6.27 -0.99
N SER A 40 -11.93 -6.51 0.14
CA SER A 40 -12.11 -7.86 0.69
C SER A 40 -12.92 -8.76 -0.26
N LEU A 41 -14.02 -8.26 -0.82
CA LEU A 41 -14.85 -8.98 -1.78
C LEU A 41 -14.07 -9.35 -3.06
N ASN A 42 -13.32 -8.39 -3.62
CA ASN A 42 -12.48 -8.65 -4.78
C ASN A 42 -11.35 -9.64 -4.50
N SER A 43 -10.79 -9.63 -3.28
CA SER A 43 -9.79 -10.60 -2.85
C SER A 43 -10.38 -12.01 -2.79
N LEU A 44 -11.61 -12.13 -2.28
CA LEU A 44 -12.33 -13.40 -2.22
C LEU A 44 -12.66 -13.93 -3.61
N ILE A 45 -13.21 -13.10 -4.50
CA ILE A 45 -13.49 -13.47 -5.90
C ILE A 45 -12.20 -13.96 -6.57
N LYS A 46 -11.11 -13.18 -6.50
CA LYS A 46 -9.81 -13.59 -7.06
C LYS A 46 -9.37 -14.95 -6.54
N THR A 47 -9.51 -15.18 -5.25
CA THR A 47 -9.14 -16.44 -4.59
C THR A 47 -9.97 -17.63 -5.07
N LEU A 48 -11.23 -17.40 -5.45
CA LEU A 48 -12.15 -18.42 -5.97
C LEU A 48 -12.02 -18.62 -7.49
N THR A 49 -11.66 -17.58 -8.25
CA THR A 49 -11.50 -17.60 -9.72
C THR A 49 -10.12 -18.04 -10.19
N LEU A 50 -9.17 -18.30 -9.28
CA LEU A 50 -7.88 -18.85 -9.67
C LEU A 50 -8.13 -20.20 -10.35
N PRO A 51 -7.64 -20.40 -11.58
CA PRO A 51 -7.85 -21.66 -12.28
C PRO A 51 -7.27 -22.80 -11.45
N VAL A 52 -8.11 -23.79 -11.17
CA VAL A 52 -7.67 -25.11 -10.75
C VAL A 52 -7.19 -25.81 -12.00
N ASP A 53 -6.05 -25.39 -12.55
CA ASP A 53 -5.32 -26.23 -13.50
C ASP A 53 -3.87 -26.41 -13.03
N PRO A 54 -3.57 -27.56 -12.41
CA PRO A 54 -2.29 -27.90 -11.87
C PRO A 54 -1.43 -28.53 -12.98
N GLU A 55 -0.48 -27.77 -13.54
CA GLU A 55 0.85 -28.37 -13.64
C GLU A 55 1.30 -28.55 -12.19
N ALA A 56 0.96 -29.71 -11.63
CA ALA A 56 0.85 -29.96 -10.21
C ALA A 56 2.09 -29.48 -9.48
N ILE A 57 1.93 -28.31 -8.84
CA ILE A 57 2.89 -27.81 -7.89
C ILE A 57 3.01 -28.86 -6.79
N ASN A 58 4.06 -29.67 -6.90
CA ASN A 58 4.28 -30.79 -6.00
C ASN A 58 5.18 -30.30 -4.88
N ILE A 59 4.59 -29.54 -3.95
CA ILE A 59 5.22 -29.23 -2.68
C ILE A 59 4.62 -30.19 -1.65
N PRO A 60 5.42 -31.15 -1.13
CA PRO A 60 4.92 -32.12 -0.17
C PRO A 60 4.35 -31.44 1.07
N ASP A 61 3.16 -31.85 1.48
CA ASP A 61 2.53 -31.38 2.72
C ASP A 61 3.46 -31.54 3.93
N GLN A 62 4.26 -32.61 3.95
CA GLN A 62 5.24 -32.87 4.99
C GLN A 62 6.31 -31.77 5.08
N LEU A 63 6.81 -31.28 3.93
CA LEU A 63 7.77 -30.19 3.90
C LEU A 63 7.16 -28.88 4.43
N VAL A 64 5.89 -28.63 4.13
CA VAL A 64 5.16 -27.47 4.66
C VAL A 64 5.04 -27.57 6.18
N LYS A 65 4.65 -28.74 6.71
CA LYS A 65 4.56 -29.01 8.15
C LYS A 65 5.90 -28.80 8.86
N GLU A 66 6.98 -29.38 8.33
CA GLU A 66 8.33 -29.25 8.87
C GLU A 66 8.81 -27.80 8.85
N THR A 67 8.53 -27.06 7.77
CA THR A 67 8.89 -25.65 7.70
C THR A 67 8.12 -24.82 8.73
N CYS A 68 6.82 -25.11 8.93
CA CYS A 68 6.04 -24.46 9.99
C CYS A 68 6.57 -24.79 11.39
N ALA A 69 7.00 -26.04 11.64
CA ALA A 69 7.60 -26.42 12.92
C ALA A 69 8.92 -25.68 13.16
N ALA A 70 9.83 -25.70 12.18
CA ALA A 70 11.11 -25.00 12.27
C ALA A 70 10.94 -23.48 12.45
N LEU A 71 9.93 -22.87 11.81
CA LEU A 71 9.61 -21.47 12.03
C LEU A 71 9.19 -21.17 13.48
N ARG A 72 8.36 -22.05 14.06
CA ARG A 72 7.94 -21.91 15.47
C ARG A 72 9.11 -22.08 16.43
N GLU A 73 10.03 -23.01 16.16
CA GLU A 73 11.26 -23.19 16.94
C GLU A 73 12.15 -21.93 16.90
N LEU A 74 12.16 -21.22 15.78
CA LEU A 74 12.84 -19.94 15.62
C LEU A 74 12.04 -18.75 16.19
N GLY A 75 10.89 -18.99 16.84
CA GLY A 75 10.06 -17.96 17.46
C GLY A 75 9.13 -17.21 16.51
N TYR A 76 8.95 -17.68 15.28
CA TYR A 76 8.05 -17.07 14.30
C TYR A 76 6.67 -17.74 14.29
N ALA A 77 5.64 -16.93 14.05
CA ALA A 77 4.31 -17.42 13.69
C ALA A 77 4.25 -17.71 12.17
N PRO A 78 4.10 -18.97 11.74
CA PRO A 78 4.07 -19.31 10.31
C PRO A 78 2.88 -18.67 9.61
N CYS A 79 3.10 -18.08 8.43
CA CYS A 79 2.04 -17.60 7.55
C CYS A 79 2.37 -17.88 6.08
N VAL A 80 1.35 -17.87 5.22
CA VAL A 80 1.48 -18.22 3.79
C VAL A 80 2.52 -17.35 3.10
N ALA A 81 2.47 -16.03 3.35
CA ALA A 81 3.40 -15.09 2.74
C ALA A 81 4.86 -15.32 3.17
N GLN A 82 5.09 -15.77 4.40
CA GLN A 82 6.43 -16.07 4.91
C GLN A 82 6.98 -17.34 4.29
N LEU A 83 6.19 -18.43 4.28
CA LEU A 83 6.58 -19.69 3.65
C LEU A 83 6.85 -19.49 2.16
N ALA A 84 6.01 -18.74 1.45
CA ALA A 84 6.23 -18.43 0.03
C ALA A 84 7.58 -17.72 -0.20
N LYS A 85 7.97 -16.78 0.68
CA LYS A 85 9.28 -16.10 0.60
C LYS A 85 10.44 -17.05 0.88
N ILE A 86 10.29 -17.98 1.83
CA ILE A 86 11.31 -18.98 2.17
C ILE A 86 11.51 -19.92 0.97
N PHE A 87 10.43 -20.49 0.44
CA PHE A 87 10.46 -21.45 -0.66
C PHE A 87 11.10 -20.91 -1.94
N ILE A 88 10.89 -19.61 -2.25
CA ILE A 88 11.53 -18.95 -3.41
C ILE A 88 12.94 -18.41 -3.10
N GLY A 89 13.40 -18.46 -1.85
CA GLY A 89 14.69 -17.91 -1.44
C GLY A 89 14.76 -16.39 -1.57
N SER A 90 13.73 -15.68 -1.10
CA SER A 90 13.67 -14.22 -1.22
C SER A 90 14.87 -13.54 -0.58
N ARG A 91 15.52 -12.63 -1.33
CA ARG A 91 16.61 -11.78 -0.82
C ARG A 91 16.13 -10.76 0.22
N SER A 92 14.83 -10.49 0.28
CA SER A 92 14.25 -9.57 1.27
C SER A 92 14.22 -10.12 2.70
N ILE A 93 14.60 -11.38 2.90
CA ILE A 93 14.66 -12.00 4.24
C ILE A 93 15.94 -11.50 4.90
N ALA A 94 15.77 -10.62 5.89
CA ALA A 94 16.87 -10.04 6.66
C ALA A 94 17.49 -11.05 7.63
N ASP A 95 16.66 -11.82 8.35
CA ASP A 95 17.13 -12.82 9.30
C ASP A 95 17.83 -13.98 8.58
N HIS A 96 19.10 -14.19 8.92
CA HIS A 96 19.92 -15.25 8.36
C HIS A 96 19.55 -16.64 8.87
N SER A 97 18.93 -16.76 10.04
CA SER A 97 18.47 -18.05 10.59
C SER A 97 17.47 -18.73 9.64
N LEU A 98 16.58 -17.93 9.03
CA LEU A 98 15.59 -18.39 8.06
C LEU A 98 16.19 -18.88 6.74
N LYS A 99 17.44 -18.49 6.43
CA LYS A 99 18.17 -18.96 5.25
C LYS A 99 18.78 -20.35 5.45
N GLY A 100 18.91 -20.80 6.71
CA GLY A 100 19.37 -22.14 7.07
C GLY A 100 18.27 -23.21 7.01
N LEU A 101 17.01 -22.83 6.82
CA LEU A 101 15.90 -23.77 6.71
C LEU A 101 16.05 -24.65 5.46
N VAL A 102 15.76 -25.94 5.59
CA VAL A 102 15.82 -26.92 4.48
C VAL A 102 14.96 -26.50 3.29
N ALA A 103 13.85 -25.81 3.54
CA ALA A 103 12.96 -25.35 2.50
C ALA A 103 13.39 -24.02 1.84
N TYR A 104 14.42 -23.36 2.36
CA TYR A 104 14.91 -22.09 1.80
C TYR A 104 15.41 -22.31 0.38
N ASN A 105 14.93 -21.48 -0.56
CA ASN A 105 15.34 -21.48 -1.96
C ASN A 105 14.98 -22.76 -2.76
N LYS A 106 14.34 -23.75 -2.13
CA LYS A 106 14.09 -25.09 -2.70
C LYS A 106 13.27 -25.07 -4.00
N TYR A 107 12.42 -24.07 -4.17
CA TYR A 107 11.56 -23.92 -5.34
C TYR A 107 11.86 -22.66 -6.16
N ARG A 108 13.04 -22.05 -5.96
CA ARG A 108 13.42 -20.86 -6.75
C ARG A 108 13.59 -21.22 -8.21
N GLY A 109 12.89 -20.50 -9.08
CA GLY A 109 12.91 -20.73 -10.52
C GLY A 109 12.15 -21.98 -10.96
N VAL A 110 11.74 -22.85 -10.03
CA VAL A 110 10.90 -24.02 -10.29
C VAL A 110 9.43 -23.59 -10.40
N TYR A 111 8.94 -22.84 -9.41
CA TYR A 111 7.57 -22.36 -9.39
C TYR A 111 7.52 -20.83 -9.30
N LYS A 112 6.51 -20.25 -9.95
CA LYS A 112 6.17 -18.83 -9.75
C LYS A 112 5.66 -18.63 -8.33
N ARG A 113 5.98 -17.46 -7.74
CA ARG A 113 5.56 -17.11 -6.37
C ARG A 113 4.05 -17.20 -6.19
N GLU A 114 3.28 -16.81 -7.19
CA GLU A 114 1.81 -16.84 -7.17
C GLU A 114 1.28 -18.28 -7.02
N LEU A 115 1.86 -19.24 -7.74
CA LEU A 115 1.49 -20.65 -7.65
C LEU A 115 1.81 -21.24 -6.27
N ILE A 116 3.00 -20.93 -5.73
CA ILE A 116 3.38 -21.33 -4.36
C ILE A 116 2.39 -20.75 -3.34
N HIS A 117 2.00 -19.49 -3.51
CA HIS A 117 1.03 -18.84 -2.64
C HIS A 117 -0.32 -19.54 -2.69
N THR A 118 -0.83 -19.85 -3.88
CA THR A 118 -2.09 -20.59 -4.07
C THR A 118 -2.03 -21.97 -3.41
N HIS A 119 -0.95 -22.72 -3.62
CA HIS A 119 -0.76 -24.04 -2.98
C HIS A 119 -0.76 -23.96 -1.46
N LEU A 120 -0.07 -22.97 -0.90
CA LEU A 120 -0.02 -22.76 0.55
C LEU A 120 -1.34 -22.27 1.13
N MET A 121 -2.12 -21.48 0.39
CA MET A 121 -3.49 -21.13 0.78
C MET A 121 -4.39 -22.38 0.82
N GLU A 122 -4.25 -23.29 -0.15
CA GLU A 122 -4.98 -24.55 -0.14
C GLU A 122 -4.54 -25.47 1.01
N PHE A 123 -3.23 -25.50 1.30
CA PHE A 123 -2.72 -26.18 2.49
C PHE A 123 -3.31 -25.58 3.78
N HIS A 124 -3.37 -24.25 3.91
CA HIS A 124 -3.99 -23.58 5.05
C HIS A 124 -5.46 -23.98 5.22
N ARG A 125 -6.24 -24.04 4.12
CA ARG A 125 -7.64 -24.49 4.18
C ARG A 125 -7.78 -25.91 4.70
N ARG A 126 -6.87 -26.80 4.32
CA ARG A 126 -6.85 -28.21 4.78
C ARG A 126 -6.32 -28.36 6.21
N PHE A 127 -5.37 -27.52 6.63
CA PHE A 127 -4.68 -27.60 7.92
C PHE A 127 -4.55 -26.22 8.60
N PRO A 128 -5.68 -25.60 9.03
CA PRO A 128 -5.67 -24.24 9.57
C PRO A 128 -4.85 -24.11 10.86
N GLU A 129 -4.83 -25.15 11.70
CA GLU A 129 -4.06 -25.20 12.95
C GLU A 129 -2.53 -25.19 12.71
N ILE A 130 -2.09 -25.74 11.57
CA ILE A 130 -0.67 -25.89 11.25
C ILE A 130 -0.13 -24.64 10.58
N LEU A 131 -0.92 -23.99 9.74
CA LEU A 131 -0.54 -22.75 9.06
C LEU A 131 -1.66 -21.73 9.26
N PRO A 132 -1.68 -21.00 10.37
CA PRO A 132 -2.71 -20.00 10.60
C PRO A 132 -2.47 -18.77 9.72
N GLU A 133 -3.45 -18.37 8.91
CA GLU A 133 -3.41 -17.11 8.19
C GLU A 133 -4.17 -16.05 9.00
N ILE A 134 -3.44 -15.33 9.84
CA ILE A 134 -4.00 -14.19 10.58
C ILE A 134 -4.11 -13.03 9.60
N ALA A 135 -5.31 -12.46 9.48
CA ALA A 135 -5.52 -11.27 8.67
C ALA A 135 -4.49 -10.19 9.05
N LYS A 136 -3.75 -9.69 8.06
CA LYS A 136 -2.76 -8.63 8.30
C LYS A 136 -3.50 -7.42 8.88
N VAL A 137 -3.36 -7.22 10.18
CA VAL A 137 -3.62 -5.91 10.78
C VAL A 137 -2.66 -4.97 10.07
N ASN A 138 -3.19 -3.97 9.36
CA ASN A 138 -2.41 -2.93 8.69
C ASN A 138 -1.67 -2.09 9.75
N LYS A 139 -0.67 -2.67 10.42
CA LYS A 139 0.25 -1.90 11.24
C LYS A 139 1.09 -1.09 10.26
N ARG A 140 0.89 0.23 10.25
CA ARG A 140 1.79 1.17 9.58
C ARG A 140 3.20 0.85 10.05
N THR A 141 4.08 0.51 9.10
CA THR A 141 5.43 0.02 9.39
C THR A 141 6.38 1.14 9.84
N VAL A 142 5.91 2.38 9.80
CA VAL A 142 6.66 3.58 10.21
C VAL A 142 5.80 4.32 11.21
N HIS A 143 6.33 4.54 12.42
CA HIS A 143 5.75 5.45 13.39
C HIS A 143 6.00 6.88 12.89
N GLU A 144 4.95 7.54 12.42
CA GLU A 144 4.98 8.90 11.89
C GLU A 144 4.29 9.84 12.90
N PRO A 145 5.00 10.30 13.95
CA PRO A 145 4.39 11.09 15.03
C PRO A 145 3.79 12.41 14.53
N TRP A 146 4.32 12.94 13.42
CA TRP A 146 3.77 14.15 12.78
C TRP A 146 2.37 13.95 12.18
N GLY A 147 1.91 12.72 11.95
CA GLY A 147 0.60 12.44 11.37
C GLY A 147 -0.61 12.86 12.24
N GLU A 148 -0.35 13.17 13.51
CA GLU A 148 -1.32 13.71 14.46
C GLU A 148 -1.58 15.20 14.27
N ILE A 149 -0.72 15.92 13.54
CA ILE A 149 -0.90 17.35 13.29
C ILE A 149 -2.09 17.59 12.37
N ASP A 150 -3.03 18.40 12.83
CA ASP A 150 -4.34 18.66 12.23
C ASP A 150 -4.39 19.90 11.34
N PHE A 151 -3.26 20.58 11.10
CA PHE A 151 -3.18 21.85 10.36
C PHE A 151 -3.92 21.84 9.00
N PHE A 152 -3.85 20.75 8.24
CA PHE A 152 -4.55 20.60 6.95
C PHE A 152 -5.93 19.93 7.06
N ARG A 153 -6.35 19.57 8.27
CA ARG A 153 -7.63 18.89 8.57
C ARG A 153 -8.64 19.83 9.24
N VAL A 154 -8.19 20.97 9.76
CA VAL A 154 -9.09 22.04 10.22
C VAL A 154 -9.78 22.72 9.04
N ALA A 155 -10.71 23.64 9.33
CA ALA A 155 -11.40 24.42 8.31
C ALA A 155 -10.38 25.09 7.37
N VAL A 156 -10.70 25.07 6.07
CA VAL A 156 -9.85 25.67 5.04
C VAL A 156 -9.83 27.18 5.24
N PHE A 157 -8.64 27.75 5.31
CA PHE A 157 -8.38 29.17 5.24
C PHE A 157 -7.42 29.45 4.11
N ASP A 158 -7.65 30.57 3.44
CA ASP A 158 -6.81 31.00 2.35
C ASP A 158 -6.77 32.53 2.31
N LYS A 159 -5.60 33.06 2.63
CA LYS A 159 -5.29 34.49 2.69
C LYS A 159 -4.18 34.85 1.70
N MET A 160 -3.85 33.94 0.77
CA MET A 160 -2.82 34.19 -0.22
C MET A 160 -3.37 35.05 -1.35
N ASP A 161 -2.77 36.21 -1.55
CA ASP A 161 -3.09 37.07 -2.68
C ASP A 161 -2.45 36.54 -3.98
N ILE A 162 -2.85 37.13 -5.11
CA ILE A 162 -2.41 36.72 -6.45
C ILE A 162 -0.91 37.00 -6.64
N GLU A 163 -0.41 38.09 -6.04
CA GLU A 163 0.99 38.50 -6.15
C GLU A 163 1.92 37.51 -5.45
N LYS A 164 1.57 37.13 -4.21
CA LYS A 164 2.31 36.16 -3.42
C LYS A 164 2.25 34.77 -4.02
N GLU A 165 1.10 34.37 -4.55
CA GLU A 165 0.99 33.12 -5.30
C GLU A 165 1.97 33.10 -6.49
N ALA A 166 2.01 34.17 -7.29
CA ALA A 166 2.91 34.28 -8.42
C ALA A 166 4.39 34.28 -8.00
N GLU A 167 4.71 34.95 -6.90
CA GLU A 167 6.06 34.97 -6.29
C GLU A 167 6.51 33.56 -5.89
N VAL A 168 5.71 32.85 -5.10
CA VAL A 168 6.03 31.49 -4.62
C VAL A 168 6.13 30.53 -5.80
N LYS A 169 5.20 30.60 -6.76
CA LYS A 169 5.22 29.75 -7.96
C LYS A 169 6.48 29.96 -8.79
N LYS A 170 6.87 31.22 -9.01
CA LYS A 170 8.12 31.57 -9.73
C LYS A 170 9.35 31.03 -8.99
N ALA A 171 9.37 31.11 -7.66
CA ALA A 171 10.46 30.58 -6.85
C ALA A 171 10.55 29.05 -6.97
N ILE A 172 9.42 28.34 -6.92
CA ILE A 172 9.35 26.88 -7.09
C ILE A 172 9.80 26.44 -8.47
N ASP A 173 9.35 27.13 -9.52
CA ASP A 173 9.78 26.85 -10.90
C ASP A 173 11.29 27.07 -11.07
N GLY A 174 11.84 28.09 -10.40
CA GLY A 174 13.28 28.39 -10.36
C GLY A 174 14.16 27.31 -9.73
N LEU A 175 13.60 26.42 -8.88
CA LEU A 175 14.35 25.31 -8.28
C LEU A 175 14.72 24.22 -9.31
N GLY A 176 14.02 24.17 -10.45
CA GLY A 176 14.20 23.15 -11.47
C GLY A 176 13.84 21.73 -11.01
N LEU A 177 13.96 20.76 -11.92
CA LEU A 177 13.77 19.33 -11.63
C LEU A 177 15.14 18.65 -11.51
N ARG A 178 15.36 17.89 -10.44
CA ARG A 178 16.62 17.14 -10.26
C ARG A 178 16.61 15.82 -11.00
N LYS A 179 15.44 15.22 -11.21
CA LYS A 179 15.30 13.98 -11.98
C LYS A 179 14.75 14.29 -13.36
N GLU A 180 15.49 13.89 -14.39
CA GLU A 180 15.08 14.03 -15.79
C GLU A 180 13.95 13.04 -16.13
N ASN A 181 12.89 13.53 -16.80
CA ASN A 181 11.68 12.73 -17.10
C ASN A 181 11.97 11.42 -17.84
N HIS A 182 12.86 11.44 -18.84
CA HIS A 182 13.14 10.27 -19.68
C HIS A 182 13.84 9.12 -18.93
N ARG A 183 14.46 9.40 -17.78
CA ARG A 183 15.14 8.39 -16.94
C ARG A 183 14.21 7.78 -15.89
N LEU A 184 12.97 8.26 -15.80
CA LEU A 184 12.01 7.81 -14.80
C LEU A 184 11.17 6.63 -15.30
N PRO A 185 10.78 5.70 -14.42
CA PRO A 185 9.79 4.69 -14.75
C PRO A 185 8.46 5.30 -15.22
N ALA A 186 7.72 4.60 -16.09
CA ALA A 186 6.48 5.08 -16.70
C ALA A 186 5.43 5.58 -15.68
N TYR A 187 5.31 4.93 -14.51
CA TYR A 187 4.37 5.37 -13.48
C TYR A 187 4.75 6.73 -12.87
N MET A 188 6.04 7.07 -12.80
CA MET A 188 6.50 8.38 -12.32
C MET A 188 6.28 9.46 -13.36
N GLN A 189 6.50 9.14 -14.64
CA GLN A 189 6.20 10.05 -15.76
C GLN A 189 4.71 10.41 -15.78
N LYS A 190 3.83 9.39 -15.66
CA LYS A 190 2.38 9.60 -15.57
C LYS A 190 1.98 10.48 -14.38
N ALA A 191 2.62 10.32 -13.22
CA ALA A 191 2.35 11.18 -12.07
C ALA A 191 2.77 12.65 -12.29
N ARG A 192 3.75 12.88 -13.18
CA ARG A 192 4.21 14.22 -13.55
C ARG A 192 3.29 14.95 -14.52
N GLU A 193 2.43 14.22 -15.23
CA GLU A 193 1.35 14.83 -16.02
C GLU A 193 0.36 15.58 -15.13
N SER A 194 0.10 15.05 -13.92
CA SER A 194 -0.78 15.71 -12.94
C SER A 194 -0.04 16.67 -12.02
N TYR A 195 1.18 16.34 -11.63
CA TYR A 195 1.96 17.12 -10.65
C TYR A 195 3.41 17.19 -11.12
N SER A 196 3.81 18.31 -11.74
CA SER A 196 5.09 18.46 -12.43
C SER A 196 6.33 18.04 -11.61
N ARG A 197 6.29 18.27 -10.29
CA ARG A 197 7.37 17.97 -9.32
C ARG A 197 7.14 16.66 -8.55
N SER A 198 6.25 15.79 -9.03
CA SER A 198 6.06 14.44 -8.50
C SER A 198 7.39 13.66 -8.40
N PHE A 199 7.59 13.00 -7.24
CA PHE A 199 8.79 12.20 -6.90
C PHE A 199 10.12 12.96 -6.81
N GLU A 200 10.11 14.30 -6.86
CA GLU A 200 11.29 15.11 -6.52
C GLU A 200 11.57 15.05 -5.00
N PRO A 201 12.85 14.96 -4.58
CA PRO A 201 13.19 15.09 -3.17
C PRO A 201 12.85 16.51 -2.68
N TRP A 202 12.40 16.64 -1.44
CA TRP A 202 12.18 17.95 -0.83
C TRP A 202 13.53 18.58 -0.48
N VAL A 203 13.81 19.75 -1.07
CA VAL A 203 15.02 20.52 -0.80
C VAL A 203 14.75 21.59 0.26
N ARG A 204 15.80 22.09 0.92
CA ARG A 204 15.65 23.08 2.00
C ARG A 204 14.90 24.34 1.54
N ASP A 205 15.22 24.83 0.35
CA ASP A 205 14.60 26.04 -0.21
C ASP A 205 13.09 25.81 -0.50
N GLU A 206 12.73 24.63 -0.99
CA GLU A 206 11.34 24.23 -1.23
C GLU A 206 10.57 24.07 0.09
N GLN A 207 11.22 23.56 1.14
CA GLN A 207 10.65 23.46 2.47
C GLN A 207 10.40 24.85 3.08
N ALA A 208 11.33 25.80 2.89
CA ALA A 208 11.17 27.17 3.35
C ALA A 208 9.98 27.86 2.65
N LEU A 209 9.87 27.70 1.33
CA LEU A 209 8.72 28.18 0.54
C LEU A 209 7.41 27.55 1.01
N LEU A 210 7.41 26.26 1.38
CA LEU A 210 6.23 25.60 1.91
C LEU A 210 5.82 26.17 3.28
N ILE A 211 6.78 26.40 4.18
CA ILE A 211 6.51 27.02 5.49
C ILE A 211 5.91 28.40 5.29
N GLU A 212 6.49 29.20 4.41
CA GLU A 212 5.99 30.53 4.07
C GLU A 212 4.57 30.46 3.50
N ALA A 213 4.31 29.59 2.52
CA ALA A 213 2.99 29.42 1.93
C ALA A 213 1.93 28.97 2.96
N MET A 214 2.32 28.11 3.91
CA MET A 214 1.46 27.64 4.99
C MET A 214 1.07 28.75 5.98
N CYS A 215 1.81 29.86 6.05
CA CYS A 215 1.37 31.02 6.84
C CYS A 215 0.14 31.70 6.24
N TYR A 216 -0.10 31.54 4.93
CA TYR A 216 -1.19 32.19 4.21
C TYR A 216 -2.34 31.25 3.86
N SER A 217 -2.08 29.96 3.67
CA SER A 217 -3.13 29.01 3.27
C SER A 217 -2.88 27.60 3.82
N ASN A 218 -3.96 26.91 4.18
CA ASN A 218 -3.96 25.46 4.41
C ASN A 218 -4.72 24.69 3.32
N ASP A 219 -5.13 25.35 2.22
CA ASP A 219 -5.78 24.69 1.11
C ASP A 219 -4.78 23.84 0.32
N LEU A 220 -4.80 22.54 0.56
CA LEU A 220 -3.94 21.58 -0.13
C LEU A 220 -4.12 21.58 -1.64
N LYS A 221 -5.31 21.91 -2.16
CA LYS A 221 -5.53 21.97 -3.61
C LYS A 221 -4.78 23.15 -4.21
N ARG A 222 -4.93 24.34 -3.63
CA ARG A 222 -4.23 25.54 -4.09
C ARG A 222 -2.71 25.39 -3.95
N LEU A 223 -2.25 24.89 -2.80
CA LEU A 223 -0.82 24.59 -2.59
C LEU A 223 -0.31 23.53 -3.58
N SER A 224 -1.14 22.55 -3.95
CA SER A 224 -0.77 21.52 -4.93
C SER A 224 -0.51 22.11 -6.31
N ASP A 225 -1.33 23.08 -6.72
CA ASP A 225 -1.18 23.78 -8.00
C ASP A 225 0.08 24.67 -8.03
N ILE A 226 0.44 25.28 -6.90
CA ILE A 226 1.65 26.12 -6.77
C ILE A 226 2.91 25.26 -6.75
N PHE A 227 2.93 24.21 -5.92
CA PHE A 227 4.11 23.39 -5.70
C PHE A 227 4.28 22.28 -6.73
N GLY A 228 3.29 22.04 -7.60
CA GLY A 228 3.31 20.93 -8.56
C GLY A 228 3.51 19.56 -7.89
N ARG A 229 3.03 19.40 -6.66
CA ARG A 229 3.13 18.17 -5.85
C ARG A 229 1.75 17.72 -5.42
N SER A 230 1.57 16.42 -5.20
CA SER A 230 0.26 15.90 -4.78
C SER A 230 -0.15 16.42 -3.39
N PRO A 231 -1.47 16.60 -3.14
CA PRO A 231 -2.00 17.04 -1.84
C PRO A 231 -1.47 16.21 -0.67
N ARG A 232 -1.39 14.88 -0.86
CA ARG A 232 -0.86 13.96 0.14
C ARG A 232 0.62 14.20 0.46
N SER A 233 1.43 14.54 -0.54
CA SER A 233 2.85 14.85 -0.33
C SER A 233 3.02 16.16 0.43
N LEU A 234 2.17 17.16 0.16
CA LEU A 234 2.17 18.45 0.85
C LEU A 234 1.71 18.29 2.30
N GLU A 235 0.60 17.57 2.54
CA GLU A 235 0.09 17.29 3.88
C GLU A 235 1.18 16.64 4.74
N SER A 236 1.78 15.57 4.24
CA SER A 236 2.81 14.82 4.96
C SER A 236 4.05 15.67 5.25
N MET A 237 4.51 16.47 4.29
CA MET A 237 5.69 17.32 4.50
C MET A 237 5.38 18.49 5.44
N GLY A 238 4.26 19.19 5.25
CA GLY A 238 3.88 20.31 6.12
C GLY A 238 3.65 19.89 7.57
N GLN A 239 2.99 18.74 7.80
CA GLN A 239 2.88 18.14 9.14
C GLN A 239 4.27 17.88 9.74
N ARG A 240 5.18 17.30 8.96
CA ARG A 240 6.54 17.03 9.41
C ARG A 240 7.29 18.32 9.77
N LEU A 241 7.19 19.38 8.96
CA LEU A 241 7.85 20.67 9.23
C LEU A 241 7.32 21.33 10.50
N ILE A 242 5.99 21.29 10.72
CA ILE A 242 5.38 21.77 11.97
C ILE A 242 5.89 20.97 13.17
N PHE A 243 5.93 19.63 13.05
CA PHE A 243 6.42 18.76 14.11
C PHE A 243 7.88 19.08 14.48
N GLU A 244 8.76 19.12 13.48
CA GLU A 244 10.18 19.43 13.67
C GLU A 244 10.38 20.83 14.29
N SER A 245 9.55 21.81 13.94
CA SER A 245 9.56 23.14 14.57
C SER A 245 9.15 23.09 16.05
N LYS A 246 8.08 22.35 16.39
CA LYS A 246 7.62 22.21 17.78
C LYS A 246 8.64 21.49 18.65
N GLU A 247 9.30 20.46 18.13
CA GLU A 247 10.35 19.73 18.86
C GLU A 247 11.59 20.61 19.10
N LYS A 248 12.01 21.41 18.11
CA LYS A 248 13.11 22.38 18.32
C LYS A 248 12.79 23.41 19.40
N GLN A 249 11.55 23.89 19.48
CA GLN A 249 11.11 24.83 20.52
C GLN A 249 11.03 24.22 21.92
N ARG A 250 10.89 22.89 22.04
CA ARG A 250 10.86 22.19 23.34
C ARG A 250 12.25 21.92 23.91
N VAL A 251 13.25 21.84 23.04
CA VAL A 251 14.65 21.53 23.42
C VAL A 251 15.47 22.81 23.64
N ALA A 252 15.02 23.95 23.11
CA ALA A 252 15.62 25.27 23.29
C ALA A 252 15.08 25.96 24.55
#